data_AF-A0A7X8AV71-F1
#
_entry.id   AF-A0A7X8AV71-F1
#
_cell.length_a   1.000
_cell.length_b   1.000
_cell.length_c   1.000
_cell.angle_alpha   90.00
_cell.angle_beta   90.00
_cell.angle_gamma   90.00
#
_symmetry.space_group_name_H-M   'P 1'
#
loop_
_entity.id
_entity.type
_entity.pdbx_description
1 polymer ?
#
loop_
_entity_poly.entity_id
_entity_poly.type
_entity_poly.pdbx_seq_one_letter_code
_entity_poly.pdbx_strand_id
1 'polypeptide(L)'
;VVRLLDREEIPEKIDKEIIWLLTQQLTRALEKDGVLGAAKIVADIFTSEPEQAKALAYRLFQIAERKGWAQEAYAYNSLVIGWPEVQSKAAELKSQMSNATQMTLFDITND
;
A
#
# COMPACT_ATOMS: atom_id res chain seq x y z
N VAL A 1 -27.05 5.85 6.65
CA VAL A 1 -26.98 4.94 5.48
C VAL A 1 -25.52 4.87 5.07
N VAL A 2 -24.85 3.73 5.27
CA VAL A 2 -23.43 3.55 4.93
C VAL A 2 -23.36 3.11 3.46
N ARG A 3 -22.76 3.93 2.60
CA ARG A 3 -22.55 3.66 1.18
C ARG A 3 -21.05 3.43 0.96
N LEU A 4 -20.71 2.40 0.20
CA LEU A 4 -19.36 2.19 -0.29
C LEU A 4 -19.07 3.24 -1.38
N LEU A 5 -17.93 3.92 -1.27
CA LEU A 5 -17.45 4.87 -2.27
C LEU A 5 -16.90 4.09 -3.47
N ASP A 6 -17.25 4.54 -4.67
CA ASP A 6 -16.65 4.00 -5.89
C ASP A 6 -15.18 4.40 -5.97
N ARG A 7 -14.40 3.61 -6.71
CA ARG A 7 -12.93 3.71 -6.80
C ARG A 7 -12.43 5.07 -7.36
N GLU A 8 -13.32 5.83 -7.99
CA GLU A 8 -13.10 7.19 -8.51
C GLU A 8 -13.52 8.30 -7.54
N GLU A 9 -14.21 7.95 -6.45
CA GLU A 9 -14.73 8.89 -5.43
C GLU A 9 -13.80 9.02 -4.20
N ILE A 10 -12.61 8.43 -4.25
CA ILE A 10 -11.67 8.34 -3.12
C ILE A 10 -10.80 9.62 -3.07
N PRO A 11 -10.81 10.42 -1.98
CA PRO A 11 -10.01 11.64 -1.84
C PRO A 11 -8.50 11.38 -1.79
N GLU A 12 -7.69 12.32 -2.30
CA GLU A 12 -6.20 12.25 -2.27
C GLU A 12 -5.60 12.51 -0.88
N LYS A 13 -6.33 13.12 0.06
CA LYS A 13 -5.78 13.53 1.37
C LYS A 13 -6.03 12.47 2.43
N ILE A 14 -4.95 12.07 3.09
CA ILE A 14 -4.88 10.91 3.98
C ILE A 14 -5.07 11.37 5.45
N ASP A 15 -6.24 11.10 6.04
CA ASP A 15 -6.55 11.28 7.49
C ASP A 15 -7.37 10.06 7.99
N LYS A 16 -7.31 9.67 9.27
CA LYS A 16 -7.52 8.29 9.90
C LYS A 16 -8.45 7.23 9.25
N GLU A 17 -9.33 7.60 8.34
CA GLU A 17 -9.77 6.79 7.19
C GLU A 17 -8.60 6.23 6.34
N ILE A 18 -7.37 6.71 6.57
CA ILE A 18 -6.06 6.28 6.02
C ILE A 18 -5.97 4.78 5.90
N ILE A 19 -6.21 4.01 6.96
CA ILE A 19 -5.86 2.59 6.93
C ILE A 19 -6.80 1.83 6.01
N TRP A 20 -8.10 2.17 6.04
CA TRP A 20 -9.07 1.61 5.11
C TRP A 20 -8.77 2.03 3.67
N LEU A 21 -8.58 3.33 3.41
CA LEU A 21 -8.21 3.83 2.10
C LEU A 21 -6.90 3.22 1.60
N LEU A 22 -5.89 3.12 2.46
CA LEU A 22 -4.58 2.55 2.17
C LEU A 22 -4.71 1.07 1.82
N THR A 23 -5.50 0.30 2.56
CA THR A 23 -5.81 -1.09 2.18
C THR A 23 -6.41 -1.14 0.78
N GLN A 24 -7.40 -0.29 0.47
CA GLN A 24 -8.03 -0.26 -0.85
C GLN A 24 -7.08 0.20 -1.97
N GLN A 25 -6.26 1.21 -1.71
CA GLN A 25 -5.25 1.71 -2.64
C GLN A 25 -4.17 0.67 -2.91
N LEU A 26 -3.71 -0.04 -1.87
CA LEU A 26 -2.75 -1.14 -2.01
C LEU A 26 -3.33 -2.30 -2.80
N THR A 27 -4.57 -2.70 -2.54
CA THR A 27 -5.25 -3.74 -3.32
C THR A 27 -5.41 -3.32 -4.79
N ARG A 28 -5.86 -2.08 -5.06
CA ARG A 28 -5.98 -1.54 -6.43
C ARG A 28 -4.63 -1.46 -7.14
N ALA A 29 -3.59 -0.98 -6.46
CA ALA A 29 -2.25 -0.85 -7.02
C ALA A 29 -1.64 -2.22 -7.31
N LEU A 30 -1.90 -3.22 -6.46
CA LEU A 30 -1.46 -4.60 -6.69
C LEU A 30 -2.17 -5.23 -7.90
N GLU A 31 -3.48 -4.99 -8.07
CA GLU A 31 -4.23 -5.48 -9.23
C GLU A 31 -3.78 -4.84 -10.55
N LYS A 32 -3.48 -3.53 -10.53
CA LYS A 32 -3.20 -2.74 -11.73
C LYS A 32 -1.73 -2.76 -12.12
N ASP A 33 -0.86 -2.50 -11.15
CA ASP A 33 0.57 -2.21 -11.32
C ASP A 33 1.46 -3.25 -10.62
N GLY A 34 0.86 -4.30 -10.03
CA GLY A 34 1.56 -5.37 -9.36
C GLY A 34 2.27 -4.93 -8.07
N VAL A 35 3.23 -5.75 -7.65
CA VAL A 35 4.01 -5.54 -6.42
C VAL A 35 4.72 -4.18 -6.42
N LEU A 36 5.18 -3.71 -7.58
CA LEU A 36 5.87 -2.43 -7.72
C LEU A 36 4.96 -1.23 -7.40
N GLY A 37 3.69 -1.26 -7.82
CA GLY A 37 2.74 -0.19 -7.54
C GLY A 37 2.43 -0.08 -6.04
N ALA A 38 2.17 -1.22 -5.41
CA ALA A 38 1.95 -1.27 -3.96
C ALA A 38 3.21 -0.85 -3.18
N ALA A 39 4.40 -1.25 -3.63
CA ALA A 39 5.66 -0.91 -2.97
C ALA A 39 5.99 0.58 -2.98
N LYS A 40 5.63 1.30 -4.05
CA LYS A 40 5.77 2.77 -4.11
C LYS A 40 4.95 3.46 -3.02
N ILE A 41 3.69 3.05 -2.85
CA ILE A 41 2.81 3.60 -1.82
C ILE A 41 3.37 3.32 -0.43
N VAL A 42 3.88 2.10 -0.17
CA VAL A 42 4.48 1.75 1.11
C VAL A 42 5.80 2.48 1.36
N ALA A 43 6.61 2.73 0.32
CA ALA A 43 7.89 3.42 0.44
C ALA A 43 7.74 4.88 0.91
N ASP A 44 6.63 5.53 0.56
CA ASP A 44 6.30 6.90 0.98
C ASP A 44 5.77 6.98 2.42
N ILE A 45 5.45 5.85 3.06
CA ILE A 45 4.90 5.79 4.41
C ILE A 45 5.99 5.36 5.42
N PHE A 46 6.27 6.23 6.38
CA PHE A 46 7.35 6.05 7.36
C PHE A 46 6.89 5.48 8.71
N THR A 47 5.61 5.14 8.85
CA THR A 47 4.95 4.78 10.11
C THR A 47 4.49 3.31 10.11
N SER A 48 3.81 2.88 11.18
CA SER A 48 3.25 1.51 11.31
C SER A 48 1.93 1.29 10.56
N GLU A 49 1.46 2.27 9.80
CA GLU A 49 0.21 2.22 9.01
C GLU A 49 0.16 1.07 7.98
N PRO A 50 1.25 0.72 7.26
CA PRO A 50 1.23 -0.37 6.29
C PRO A 50 0.93 -1.73 6.92
N GLU A 51 1.46 -2.01 8.12
CA GLU A 51 1.16 -3.26 8.84
C GLU A 51 -0.28 -3.30 9.35
N GLN A 52 -0.83 -2.15 9.75
CA GLN A 52 -2.24 -2.05 10.15
C GLN A 52 -3.16 -2.27 8.94
N ALA A 53 -2.78 -1.79 7.75
CA ALA A 53 -3.51 -2.00 6.50
C ALA A 53 -3.51 -3.48 6.08
N LYS A 54 -2.41 -4.20 6.29
CA LYS A 54 -2.37 -5.66 6.08
C LYS A 54 -3.29 -6.41 7.05
N ALA A 55 -3.23 -6.06 8.34
CA ALA A 55 -4.10 -6.68 9.34
C ALA A 55 -5.58 -6.47 9.02
N LEU A 56 -5.93 -5.30 8.46
CA LEU A 56 -7.27 -4.99 7.98
C LEU A 56 -7.63 -5.80 6.73
N ALA A 57 -6.72 -5.92 5.75
CA ALA A 57 -6.91 -6.76 4.56
C ALA A 57 -7.22 -8.21 4.91
N TYR A 58 -6.50 -8.77 5.89
CA TYR A 58 -6.75 -10.14 6.36
C TYR A 58 -8.14 -10.31 6.97
N ARG A 59 -8.60 -9.34 7.77
CA ARG A 59 -9.96 -9.36 8.33
C ARG A 59 -11.02 -9.26 7.23
N LEU A 60 -10.78 -8.47 6.19
CA LEU A 60 -11.70 -8.33 5.05
C LEU A 60 -11.78 -9.60 4.23
N PHE A 61 -10.66 -10.26 3.99
CA PHE A 61 -10.62 -11.58 3.39
C PHE A 61 -11.53 -12.56 4.14
N GLN A 62 -11.41 -12.65 5.47
CA GLN A 62 -12.24 -13.54 6.28
C GLN A 62 -13.74 -13.19 6.26
N ILE A 63 -14.09 -11.92 6.05
CA ILE A 63 -15.49 -11.49 5.93
C ILE A 63 -16.02 -11.82 4.52
N ALA A 64 -15.21 -11.58 3.48
CA ALA A 64 -15.54 -11.88 2.09
C ALA A 64 -15.76 -13.38 1.88
N GLU A 65 -14.87 -14.22 2.43
CA GLU A 65 -15.02 -15.69 2.47
C GLU A 65 -16.34 -16.11 3.11
N ARG A 66 -16.66 -15.58 4.29
CA ARG A 66 -17.90 -15.89 5.00
C ARG A 66 -19.16 -15.44 4.26
N LYS A 67 -19.05 -14.42 3.42
CA LYS A 67 -20.15 -13.91 2.59
C LYS A 67 -20.21 -14.53 1.19
N GLY A 68 -19.22 -15.33 0.80
CA GLY A 68 -19.12 -15.89 -0.55
C GLY A 68 -18.73 -14.86 -1.62
N TRP A 69 -18.10 -13.75 -1.25
CA TRP A 69 -17.62 -12.71 -2.16
C TRP A 69 -16.23 -13.09 -2.69
N ALA A 70 -16.22 -14.01 -3.67
CA ALA A 70 -15.00 -14.64 -4.15
C ALA A 70 -13.99 -13.66 -4.78
N GLN A 71 -14.47 -12.63 -5.47
CA GLN A 71 -13.60 -11.66 -6.15
C GLN A 71 -12.85 -10.77 -5.14
N GLU A 72 -13.56 -10.31 -4.12
CA GLU A 72 -13.03 -9.51 -3.03
C GLU A 72 -12.10 -10.34 -2.14
N ALA A 73 -12.48 -11.59 -1.84
CA ALA A 73 -11.63 -12.52 -1.10
C ALA A 73 -10.30 -12.75 -1.82
N TYR A 74 -10.34 -12.96 -3.14
CA TYR A 74 -9.14 -13.12 -3.96
C TYR A 74 -8.24 -11.88 -3.92
N ALA A 75 -8.82 -10.69 -4.05
CA ALA A 75 -8.07 -9.43 -4.06
C ALA A 75 -7.35 -9.17 -2.72
N TYR A 76 -8.03 -9.37 -1.59
CA TYR A 76 -7.41 -9.21 -0.27
C TYR A 76 -6.40 -10.32 0.05
N ASN A 77 -6.67 -11.56 -0.33
CA ASN A 77 -5.74 -12.68 -0.14
C ASN A 77 -4.45 -12.46 -0.92
N SER A 78 -4.55 -11.99 -2.17
CA SER A 78 -3.39 -11.68 -3.01
C SER A 78 -2.52 -10.59 -2.38
N LEU A 79 -3.13 -9.58 -1.77
CA LEU A 79 -2.40 -8.53 -1.04
C LEU A 79 -1.67 -9.09 0.19
N VAL A 80 -2.32 -9.96 0.97
CA VAL A 80 -1.71 -10.55 2.17
C VAL A 80 -0.54 -11.49 1.80
N ILE A 81 -0.69 -12.29 0.75
CA ILE A 81 0.35 -13.21 0.28
C ILE A 81 1.52 -12.45 -0.33
N GLY A 82 1.25 -11.43 -1.16
CA GLY A 82 2.27 -10.60 -1.82
C GLY A 82 2.96 -9.60 -0.89
N TRP A 83 2.49 -9.44 0.35
CA TRP A 83 2.99 -8.42 1.27
C TRP A 83 4.49 -8.44 1.54
N PRO A 84 5.15 -9.60 1.80
CA PRO A 84 6.59 -9.62 2.05
C PRO A 84 7.40 -9.09 0.88
N GLU A 85 6.95 -9.37 -0.35
CA GLU A 85 7.60 -8.89 -1.57
C GLU A 85 7.40 -7.38 -1.75
N VAL A 86 6.20 -6.88 -1.48
CA VAL A 86 5.89 -5.44 -1.44
C VAL A 86 6.80 -4.72 -0.45
N GLN A 87 7.01 -5.27 0.74
CA GLN A 87 7.88 -4.69 1.77
C GLN A 87 9.34 -4.68 1.34
N SER A 88 9.85 -5.80 0.80
CA SER A 88 11.22 -5.87 0.29
C SER A 88 11.45 -4.81 -0.78
N LYS A 89 10.50 -4.69 -1.71
CA LYS A 89 10.61 -3.73 -2.81
C LYS A 89 10.47 -2.28 -2.35
N ALA A 90 9.62 -2.00 -1.36
CA ALA A 90 9.51 -0.68 -0.76
C ALA A 90 10.81 -0.27 -0.05
N ALA A 91 11.45 -1.20 0.66
CA ALA A 91 12.75 -0.97 1.30
C ALA A 91 13.85 -0.71 0.26
N GLU A 92 13.88 -1.45 -0.86
CA GLU A 92 14.79 -1.19 -1.97
C GLU A 92 14.59 0.21 -2.56
N LEU A 93 13.34 0.59 -2.88
CA LEU A 93 13.02 1.93 -3.42
C LEU A 93 13.45 3.04 -2.47
N LYS A 94 13.21 2.86 -1.17
CA LYS A 94 13.63 3.81 -0.13
C LYS A 94 15.15 3.92 -0.06
N SER A 95 15.88 2.81 -0.16
CA SER A 95 17.36 2.82 -0.18
C SER A 95 17.91 3.55 -1.41
N GLN A 96 17.25 3.41 -2.57
CA GLN A 96 17.61 4.12 -3.79
C GLN A 96 17.38 5.64 -3.65
N MET A 97 16.25 6.06 -3.04
CA MET A 97 15.97 7.48 -2.79
C MET A 97 16.93 8.10 -1.77
N SER A 98 17.29 7.38 -0.69
CA SER A 98 18.27 7.88 0.28
C SER A 98 19.67 8.01 -0.33
N ASN A 99 20.08 7.04 -1.15
CA ASN A 99 21.37 7.08 -1.84
C ASN A 99 21.44 8.21 -2.88
N ALA A 100 20.36 8.47 -3.62
CA ALA A 100 20.28 9.59 -4.55
C ALA A 100 20.38 10.95 -3.84
N THR A 101 19.68 11.11 -2.70
CA THR A 101 19.72 12.34 -1.88
C THR A 101 21.12 12.56 -1.28
N GLN A 102 21.79 11.48 -0.87
CA GLN A 102 23.13 11.55 -0.32
C GLN A 102 24.19 11.91 -1.38
N MET A 103 24.08 11.40 -2.63
CA MET A 103 24.97 11.81 -3.72
C MET A 103 24.88 13.30 -4.02
N THR A 104 23.66 13.86 -4.08
CA THR A 104 23.46 15.30 -4.34
C THR A 104 24.00 16.20 -3.24
N LEU A 105 24.11 15.73 -1.99
CA LEU A 105 24.61 16.54 -0.87
C LEU A 105 26.13 16.75 -0.92
N PHE A 106 26.89 15.77 -1.44
CA PHE A 106 28.35 15.88 -1.59
C PHE A 106 28.76 16.77 -2.76
N ASP A 107 27.91 16.91 -3.78
CA ASP A 107 28.17 17.78 -4.93
C ASP A 107 27.98 19.28 -4.60
N ILE A 108 27.20 19.62 -3.57
CA ILE A 108 26.93 21.01 -3.17
C ILE A 108 28.04 21.60 -2.28
N THR A 109 28.89 20.76 -1.68
CA THR A 109 29.94 21.20 -0.74
C THR A 109 31.32 21.43 -1.38
N ASN A 110 31.41 21.44 -2.71
CA ASN A 110 32.68 21.52 -3.45
C ASN A 110 32.91 22.88 -4.17
N ASP A 111 32.31 23.97 -3.69
CA ASP A 111 32.63 25.36 -4.08
C ASP A 111 33.16 26.18 -2.89
#